data_AF-A0A3L6JR43-F1
#
_entry.id   AF-A0A3L6JR43-F1
#
_cell.length_a   1.000
_cell.length_b   1.000
_cell.length_c   1.000
_cell.angle_alpha   90.00
_cell.angle_beta   90.00
_cell.angle_gamma   90.00
#
_symmetry.space_group_name_H-M   'P 1'
#
loop_
_entity.id
_entity.type
_entity.pdbx_description
1 polymer ?
#
loop_
_entity_poly.entity_id
_entity_poly.type
_entity_poly.pdbx_seq_one_letter_code
_entity_poly.pdbx_strand_id
1 'polypeptide(L)'
;MKGTSILLLTLVVLSMLLVPVEGASEIAQTSDILLDPVEIKAVMDNDGLTTVSVRARMVNLGGSSVSGLSFRIDSHATELTLARVNETSASAVLVEHDRYTEAVINLGLALPPNESV
;
A
#
# COMPACT_ATOMS: atom_id res chain seq x y z
N MET A 1 61.89 -8.93 8.72
CA MET A 1 60.60 -9.00 7.99
C MET A 1 59.38 -8.99 8.93
N LYS A 2 59.37 -8.18 10.00
CA LYS A 2 58.21 -8.08 10.94
C LYS A 2 57.39 -6.81 10.75
N GLY A 3 57.97 -5.74 10.20
CA GLY A 3 57.29 -4.46 10.01
C GLY A 3 56.27 -4.45 8.86
N THR A 4 56.52 -5.21 7.79
CA THR A 4 55.64 -5.26 6.61
C THR A 4 54.28 -5.86 6.92
N SER A 5 54.23 -6.88 7.79
CA SER A 5 52.99 -7.54 8.20
C SER A 5 52.13 -6.66 9.11
N ILE A 6 52.76 -5.85 9.97
CA ILE A 6 52.05 -4.90 10.84
C ILE A 6 51.43 -3.79 9.99
N LEU A 7 52.19 -3.25 9.03
CA LEU A 7 51.73 -2.17 8.15
C LEU A 7 50.54 -2.60 7.28
N LEU A 8 50.56 -3.83 6.76
CA LEU A 8 49.44 -4.42 6.03
C LEU A 8 48.19 -4.58 6.90
N LEU A 9 48.35 -5.05 8.14
CA LEU A 9 47.24 -5.20 9.08
C LEU A 9 46.61 -3.84 9.42
N THR A 10 47.43 -2.80 9.64
CA THR A 10 46.94 -1.45 9.91
C THR A 10 46.18 -0.88 8.72
N LEU A 11 46.64 -1.13 7.50
CA LEU A 11 45.97 -0.66 6.29
C LEU A 11 44.59 -1.31 6.10
N VAL A 12 44.49 -2.61 6.39
CA VAL A 12 43.21 -3.34 6.30
C VAL A 12 42.20 -2.82 7.33
N VAL A 13 42.61 -2.64 8.59
CA VAL A 13 41.72 -2.11 9.63
C VAL A 13 41.30 -0.67 9.33
N LEU A 14 42.20 0.16 8.82
CA LEU A 14 41.89 1.53 8.42
C LEU A 14 40.91 1.57 7.23
N SER A 15 41.04 0.64 6.29
CA SER A 15 40.11 0.54 5.15
C SER A 15 38.69 0.14 5.59
N MET A 16 38.55 -0.71 6.61
CA MET A 16 37.25 -1.09 7.17
C MET A 16 36.54 0.05 7.90
N LEU A 17 37.28 1.02 8.45
CA LEU A 17 36.72 2.22 9.09
C LEU A 17 36.22 3.26 8.08
N LEU A 18 36.69 3.21 6.83
CA LEU A 18 36.38 4.19 5.78
C LEU A 18 35.29 3.72 4.81
N VAL A 19 34.85 2.47 4.90
CA VAL A 19 33.69 2.01 4.13
C VAL A 19 32.43 2.48 4.86
N PRO A 20 31.63 3.40 4.30
CA PRO A 20 30.33 3.71 4.86
C PRO A 20 29.53 2.41 4.88
N VAL A 21 29.18 1.94 6.08
CA VAL A 21 28.17 0.90 6.24
C VAL A 21 26.86 1.56 5.84
N GLU A 22 26.52 1.47 4.56
CA GLU A 22 25.16 1.71 4.07
C GLU A 22 24.31 0.57 4.61
N GLY A 23 23.98 0.65 5.89
CA GLY A 23 22.94 -0.16 6.49
C GLY A 23 21.62 0.32 5.90
N ALA A 24 21.24 -0.26 4.76
CA ALA A 24 19.87 -0.21 4.30
C ALA A 24 19.02 -0.89 5.38
N SER A 25 18.56 -0.09 6.34
CA SER A 25 17.53 -0.49 7.28
C SER A 25 16.23 -0.51 6.50
N GLU A 26 16.06 -1.51 5.63
CA GLU A 26 14.75 -1.88 5.13
C GLU A 26 13.99 -2.46 6.32
N ILE A 27 13.29 -1.59 7.04
CA ILE A 27 12.21 -2.03 7.92
C ILE A 27 11.31 -2.84 6.99
N ALA A 28 11.14 -4.13 7.27
CA ALA A 28 10.31 -5.03 6.49
C ALA A 28 8.86 -4.53 6.54
N GLN A 29 8.52 -3.63 5.62
CA GLN A 29 7.19 -3.09 5.46
C GLN A 29 6.48 -4.01 4.48
N THR A 30 5.55 -4.80 4.99
CA THR A 30 4.92 -5.87 4.20
C THR A 30 3.82 -5.37 3.26
N SER A 31 3.35 -4.13 3.46
CA SER A 31 2.34 -3.46 2.64
C SER A 31 2.56 -1.95 2.59
N ASP A 32 2.50 -1.38 1.39
CA ASP A 32 2.56 0.08 1.17
C ASP A 32 1.30 0.82 1.64
N ILE A 33 0.24 0.09 2.00
CA ILE A 33 -1.08 0.66 2.35
C ILE A 33 -1.61 -0.04 3.60
N LEU A 34 -2.03 0.75 4.59
CA LEU A 34 -2.76 0.29 5.76
C LEU A 34 -4.22 0.75 5.67
N LEU A 35 -5.15 -0.17 5.92
CA LEU A 35 -6.57 0.13 6.06
C LEU A 35 -6.97 -0.09 7.52
N ASP A 36 -7.15 1.00 8.27
CA ASP A 36 -7.51 0.95 9.70
C ASP A 36 -8.11 2.29 10.19
N PRO A 37 -9.36 2.33 10.68
CA PRO A 37 -10.32 1.21 10.79
C PRO A 37 -10.95 0.82 9.45
N VAL A 38 -11.51 -0.40 9.40
CA VAL A 38 -12.36 -0.88 8.30
C VAL A 38 -13.71 -1.32 8.85
N GLU A 39 -14.78 -0.71 8.33
CA GLU A 39 -16.17 -1.05 8.59
C GLU A 39 -16.79 -1.62 7.30
N ILE A 40 -17.38 -2.81 7.42
CA ILE A 40 -18.09 -3.47 6.32
C ILE A 40 -19.51 -3.73 6.78
N LYS A 41 -20.48 -3.23 6.02
CA LYS A 41 -21.90 -3.47 6.23
C LYS A 41 -22.48 -4.13 4.99
N ALA A 42 -23.09 -5.30 5.17
CA ALA A 42 -23.86 -5.98 4.13
C ALA A 42 -25.34 -6.00 4.52
N VAL A 43 -26.20 -5.61 3.59
CA VAL A 43 -27.66 -5.67 3.74
C VAL A 43 -28.21 -6.47 2.59
N MET A 44 -28.97 -7.53 2.89
CA MET A 44 -29.69 -8.31 1.90
C MET A 44 -31.13 -7.79 1.83
N ASP A 45 -31.53 -7.38 0.64
CA ASP A 45 -32.86 -6.86 0.37
C ASP A 45 -33.81 -8.00 -0.07
N ASN A 46 -35.11 -7.76 0.03
CA ASN A 46 -36.14 -8.78 -0.27
C ASN A 46 -36.26 -9.12 -1.77
N ASP A 47 -35.61 -8.34 -2.63
CA ASP A 47 -35.50 -8.59 -4.08
C ASP A 47 -34.33 -9.53 -4.44
N GLY A 48 -33.56 -9.97 -3.45
CA GLY A 48 -32.40 -10.83 -3.63
C GLY A 48 -31.10 -10.09 -3.92
N LEU A 49 -31.11 -8.75 -3.94
CA LEU A 49 -29.88 -7.95 -4.04
C LEU A 49 -29.19 -7.86 -2.67
N THR A 50 -27.87 -7.79 -2.70
CA THR A 50 -27.07 -7.54 -1.49
C THR A 50 -26.28 -6.25 -1.68
N THR A 51 -26.60 -5.25 -0.88
CA THR A 51 -25.84 -4.00 -0.84
C THR A 51 -24.69 -4.15 0.15
N VAL A 52 -23.46 -4.01 -0.34
CA VAL A 52 -22.25 -3.98 0.50
C VAL A 52 -21.71 -2.56 0.55
N SER A 53 -21.57 -2.03 1.76
CA SER A 53 -20.93 -0.74 2.04
C SER A 53 -19.61 -0.99 2.77
N VAL A 54 -18.51 -0.50 2.19
CA VAL A 54 -17.18 -0.55 2.79
C VAL A 54 -16.77 0.88 3.12
N ARG A 55 -16.40 1.12 4.37
CA ARG A 55 -15.85 2.38 4.85
C ARG A 55 -14.52 2.08 5.52
N ALA A 56 -13.44 2.65 5.01
CA ALA A 56 -12.11 2.43 5.56
C ALA A 56 -11.36 3.76 5.62
N ARG A 57 -10.48 3.91 6.62
CA ARG A 57 -9.43 4.92 6.59
C ARG A 57 -8.18 4.29 6.00
N MET A 58 -7.62 4.92 4.98
CA MET A 58 -6.41 4.46 4.31
C MET A 58 -5.22 5.32 4.73
N VAL A 59 -4.08 4.69 5.01
CA VAL A 59 -2.80 5.35 5.25
C VAL A 59 -1.79 4.82 4.24
N ASN A 60 -1.14 5.72 3.50
CA ASN A 60 -0.02 5.36 2.64
C ASN A 60 1.22 5.15 3.52
N LEU A 61 1.64 3.91 3.67
CA LEU A 61 2.84 3.55 4.43
C LEU A 61 4.07 3.42 3.52
N GLY A 62 3.88 3.34 2.19
CA GLY A 62 4.95 3.18 1.22
C GLY A 62 5.78 4.44 0.98
N GLY A 63 6.92 4.26 0.33
CA GLY A 63 7.86 5.35 0.01
C GLY A 63 7.45 6.24 -1.18
N SER A 64 6.41 5.85 -1.93
CA SER A 64 5.91 6.58 -3.12
C SER A 64 4.49 7.08 -2.90
N SER A 65 4.08 8.09 -3.66
CA SER A 65 2.70 8.58 -3.61
C SER A 65 1.71 7.61 -4.26
N VAL A 66 0.51 7.48 -3.67
CA VAL A 66 -0.57 6.61 -4.18
C VAL A 66 -1.71 7.47 -4.72
N SER A 67 -2.18 7.20 -5.95
CA SER A 67 -3.29 7.95 -6.57
C SER A 67 -4.59 7.14 -6.70
N GLY A 68 -4.56 5.86 -6.36
CA GLY A 68 -5.71 4.97 -6.48
C GLY A 68 -5.61 3.75 -5.58
N LEU A 69 -6.75 3.14 -5.30
CA LEU A 69 -6.89 1.89 -4.57
C LEU A 69 -7.66 0.91 -5.42
N SER A 70 -7.28 -0.36 -5.39
CA SER A 70 -8.10 -1.41 -5.98
C SER A 70 -8.61 -2.40 -4.93
N PHE A 71 -9.86 -2.79 -5.07
CA PHE A 71 -10.52 -3.76 -4.21
C PHE A 71 -10.99 -4.93 -5.07
N ARG A 72 -10.56 -6.13 -4.68
CA ARG A 72 -11.06 -7.36 -5.28
C ARG A 72 -12.38 -7.75 -4.62
N ILE A 73 -13.40 -7.96 -5.45
CA ILE A 73 -14.73 -8.40 -5.05
C ILE A 73 -14.96 -9.75 -5.72
N ASP A 74 -15.01 -10.83 -4.94
CA ASP A 74 -15.25 -12.18 -5.44
C ASP A 74 -16.74 -12.38 -5.79
N SER A 75 -17.18 -11.69 -6.84
CA SER A 75 -18.50 -11.77 -7.44
C SER A 75 -18.42 -11.41 -8.93
N HIS A 76 -19.28 -12.04 -9.74
CA HIS A 76 -19.40 -11.81 -11.18
C HIS A 76 -20.46 -10.77 -11.57
N ALA A 77 -21.37 -10.44 -10.65
CA ALA A 77 -22.43 -9.47 -10.88
C ALA A 77 -22.35 -8.41 -9.79
N THR A 78 -21.49 -7.41 -10.00
CA THR A 78 -21.27 -6.31 -9.05
C THR A 78 -21.55 -4.99 -9.75
N GLU A 79 -22.39 -4.17 -9.12
CA GLU A 79 -22.58 -2.78 -9.54
C GLU A 79 -22.02 -1.86 -8.45
N LEU A 80 -21.22 -0.88 -8.85
CA LEU A 80 -20.69 0.13 -7.93
C LEU A 80 -21.60 1.35 -7.96
N THR A 81 -22.39 1.52 -6.92
CA THR A 81 -23.38 2.60 -6.83
C THR A 81 -22.78 3.92 -6.35
N LEU A 82 -21.77 3.88 -5.48
CA LEU A 82 -21.14 5.06 -4.89
C LEU A 82 -19.70 4.77 -4.47
N ALA A 83 -18.78 5.67 -4.84
CA ALA A 83 -17.43 5.73 -4.30
C ALA A 83 -17.16 7.14 -3.78
N ARG A 84 -16.56 7.26 -2.59
CA ARG A 84 -16.18 8.55 -1.99
C ARG A 84 -14.80 8.47 -1.36
N VAL A 85 -14.09 9.60 -1.40
CA VAL A 85 -12.84 9.84 -0.68
C VAL A 85 -13.00 11.14 0.08
N ASN A 86 -12.77 11.13 1.40
CA ASN A 86 -13.06 12.28 2.28
C ASN A 86 -14.46 12.89 2.04
N GLU A 87 -15.49 12.04 2.00
CA GLU A 87 -16.90 12.41 1.75
C GLU A 87 -17.21 13.06 0.39
N THR A 88 -16.22 13.17 -0.51
CA THR A 88 -16.39 13.70 -1.86
C THR A 88 -16.52 12.54 -2.85
N SER A 89 -17.44 12.64 -3.82
CA SER A 89 -17.58 11.62 -4.87
C SER A 89 -16.26 11.41 -5.61
N ALA A 90 -15.83 10.15 -5.65
CA ALA A 90 -14.60 9.73 -6.31
C ALA A 90 -14.93 9.03 -7.63
N SER A 91 -14.00 9.13 -8.60
CA SER A 91 -14.10 8.33 -9.82
C SER A 91 -13.70 6.89 -9.50
N ALA A 92 -14.45 5.94 -10.02
CA ALA A 92 -14.13 4.53 -9.90
C ALA A 92 -14.49 3.77 -11.18
N VAL A 93 -13.75 2.70 -11.45
CA VAL A 93 -13.95 1.81 -12.58
C VAL A 93 -14.08 0.38 -12.05
N LEU A 94 -15.05 -0.36 -12.58
CA LEU A 94 -15.15 -1.80 -12.37
C LEU A 94 -14.50 -2.52 -13.54
N VAL A 95 -13.61 -3.46 -13.24
CA VAL A 95 -12.95 -4.34 -14.20
C VAL A 95 -13.38 -5.76 -13.89
N GLU A 96 -14.11 -6.38 -14.82
CA GLU A 96 -14.54 -7.77 -14.68
C GLU A 96 -13.40 -8.72 -15.09
N HIS A 97 -13.16 -9.73 -14.26
CA HIS A 97 -12.26 -10.84 -14.53
C HIS A 97 -13.01 -12.18 -14.42
N ASP A 98 -12.39 -13.24 -14.93
CA ASP A 98 -12.94 -14.61 -14.97
C ASP A 98 -13.32 -15.19 -13.60
N ARG A 99 -12.90 -14.60 -12.47
CA ARG A 99 -13.18 -15.10 -11.11
C ARG A 99 -13.62 -14.04 -10.11
N TYR A 100 -13.51 -12.76 -10.46
CA TYR A 100 -13.77 -11.65 -9.55
C TYR A 100 -13.97 -10.36 -10.33
N THR A 101 -14.53 -9.34 -9.67
CA THR A 101 -14.57 -7.97 -10.17
C THR A 101 -13.57 -7.13 -9.37
N GLU A 102 -12.75 -6.34 -10.04
CA GLU A 102 -11.87 -5.35 -9.41
C GLU A 102 -12.52 -3.97 -9.45
N ALA A 103 -12.68 -3.35 -8.28
CA ALA A 103 -13.10 -1.96 -8.16
C ALA A 103 -11.87 -1.07 -7.96
N VAL A 104 -11.52 -0.30 -8.99
CA VAL A 104 -10.40 0.66 -8.96
C VAL A 104 -10.94 2.05 -8.66
N ILE A 105 -10.61 2.58 -7.50
CA ILE A 105 -11.03 3.89 -7.00
C ILE A 105 -9.89 4.89 -7.16
N ASN A 106 -10.13 5.98 -7.88
CA ASN A 106 -9.21 7.10 -7.99
C ASN A 106 -9.39 8.04 -6.79
N LEU A 107 -8.31 8.35 -6.09
CA LEU A 107 -8.35 9.22 -4.91
C LEU A 107 -8.63 10.69 -5.24
N GLY A 108 -8.50 11.09 -6.52
CA GLY A 108 -8.58 12.47 -6.97
C GLY A 108 -7.35 13.32 -6.60
N LEU A 109 -6.43 12.75 -5.84
CA LEU A 109 -5.17 13.34 -5.40
C LEU A 109 -4.09 12.25 -5.35
N ALA A 110 -2.82 12.66 -5.37
CA ALA A 110 -1.71 11.78 -5.05
C ALA A 110 -1.45 11.87 -3.53
N LEU A 111 -1.68 10.77 -2.82
CA LEU A 111 -1.49 10.66 -1.38
C LEU A 111 0.00 10.43 -1.06
N PRO A 112 0.70 11.37 -0.42
CA PRO A 112 2.12 11.23 -0.09
C PRO A 112 2.38 10.11 0.95
N PRO A 113 3.64 9.70 1.12
CA PRO A 113 4.04 8.80 2.21
C PRO A 113 3.59 9.33 3.59
N ASN A 114 3.08 8.41 4.41
CA ASN A 114 2.54 8.61 5.77
C ASN A 114 1.30 9.49 5.89
N GLU A 115 0.63 9.80 4.77
CA GLU A 115 -0.64 10.54 4.77
C GLU A 115 -1.86 9.60 4.70
N SER A 116 -3.04 10.14 5.02
CA SER A 116 -4.28 9.35 5.11
C SER A 116 -5.51 9.99 4.47
N VAL A 117 -6.45 9.17 4.02
CA VAL A 117 -7.77 9.55 3.49
C VAL A 117 -8.89 8.60 3.90
#